data_AF-A0AA36MEP2-F1
#
_entry.id   AF-A0AA36MEP2-F1
#
_cell.length_a   1.000
_cell.length_b   1.000
_cell.length_c   1.000
_cell.angle_alpha   90.00
_cell.angle_beta   90.00
_cell.angle_gamma   90.00
#
_symmetry.space_group_name_H-M   'P 1'
#
loop_
_entity.id
_entity.type
_entity.pdbx_description
1 polymer ?
#
loop_
_entity_poly.entity_id
_entity_poly.type
_entity_poly.pdbx_seq_one_letter_code
_entity_poly.pdbx_strand_id
1 'polypeptide(L)'
;MLTSVMVMGVSTVLAFQSVTNAFRLREYRRPTCSEEETCSYKALGVVFALCDCPGEEKLCPKEPENAVEHRGTRYYFCSPRIVPACKDGDISTTVTGIQTAIHCTCPEEHDLIQEPSEEKGVTSYACRQRRICNSTEACGLRSFVGEMRLCECPTGTTCVYQEETDGPLSRQSGKCLTL
;
A
#
# COMPACT_ATOMS: atom_id res chain seq x y z
N MET A 1 -55.34 50.30 -43.90
CA MET A 1 -54.08 50.50 -43.16
C MET A 1 -54.08 49.52 -42.00
N LEU A 2 -53.26 48.48 -42.13
CA LEU A 2 -53.13 47.35 -41.20
C LEU A 2 -51.96 47.60 -40.24
N THR A 3 -51.92 46.77 -39.18
CA THR A 3 -50.86 46.48 -38.17
C THR A 3 -51.10 47.15 -36.81
N SER A 4 -51.89 46.54 -35.92
CA SER A 4 -51.58 45.41 -35.01
C SER A 4 -50.35 45.64 -34.13
N VAL A 5 -50.62 45.75 -32.83
CA VAL A 5 -49.70 45.88 -31.70
C VAL A 5 -49.54 44.50 -31.04
N MET A 6 -48.37 44.29 -30.42
CA MET A 6 -47.96 43.19 -29.53
C MET A 6 -47.60 41.85 -30.17
N VAL A 7 -46.29 41.53 -30.22
CA VAL A 7 -45.78 40.19 -29.89
C VAL A 7 -44.41 40.28 -29.22
N MET A 8 -44.40 39.89 -27.94
CA MET A 8 -43.34 39.21 -27.18
C MET A 8 -41.92 39.76 -27.21
N GLY A 9 -41.63 40.59 -26.20
CA GLY A 9 -40.35 40.50 -25.50
C GLY A 9 -40.37 39.28 -24.57
N VAL A 10 -39.96 38.11 -25.05
CA VAL A 10 -39.52 36.95 -24.23
C VAL A 10 -38.56 36.09 -25.06
N SER A 11 -37.33 36.57 -25.31
CA SER A 11 -36.32 35.75 -26.02
C SER A 11 -34.91 35.88 -25.44
N THR A 12 -34.76 36.19 -24.16
CA THR A 12 -33.44 36.27 -23.50
C THR A 12 -33.38 35.52 -22.17
N VAL A 13 -34.01 34.34 -22.07
CA VAL A 13 -33.78 33.41 -20.93
C VAL A 13 -33.32 32.01 -21.36
N LEU A 14 -33.26 31.71 -22.67
CA LEU A 14 -32.87 30.38 -23.15
C LEU A 14 -31.38 30.21 -23.49
N ALA A 15 -30.52 31.16 -23.10
CA ALA A 15 -29.07 31.07 -23.31
C ALA A 15 -28.27 30.68 -22.04
N PHE A 16 -28.94 30.29 -20.95
CA PHE A 16 -28.29 29.90 -19.69
C PHE A 16 -28.49 28.42 -19.29
N GLN A 17 -28.93 27.55 -20.19
CA GLN A 17 -29.08 26.11 -19.89
C GLN A 17 -28.04 25.19 -20.54
N SER A 18 -27.06 25.72 -21.26
CA SER A 18 -26.12 24.88 -22.03
C SER A 18 -24.71 24.73 -21.43
N VAL A 19 -24.47 25.12 -20.17
CA VAL A 19 -23.12 25.07 -19.57
C VAL A 19 -23.03 24.28 -18.25
N THR A 20 -24.01 23.43 -17.92
CA THR A 20 -23.94 22.62 -16.68
C THR A 20 -23.59 21.15 -16.89
N ASN A 21 -23.41 20.66 -18.12
CA ASN A 21 -23.18 19.23 -18.36
C ASN A 21 -21.90 18.95 -19.15
N ALA A 22 -20.74 19.21 -18.57
CA ALA A 22 -19.49 18.62 -19.09
C ALA A 22 -18.40 18.34 -18.04
N PHE A 23 -18.68 18.51 -16.75
CA PHE A 23 -17.87 17.92 -15.68
C PHE A 23 -18.60 16.72 -15.08
N ARG A 24 -18.92 15.72 -15.92
CA ARG A 24 -19.06 14.36 -15.39
C ARG A 24 -17.66 13.92 -15.02
N LEU A 25 -17.28 14.13 -13.75
CA LEU A 25 -16.25 13.33 -13.11
C LEU A 25 -16.60 11.89 -13.45
N ARG A 26 -15.79 11.26 -14.31
CA ARG A 26 -15.92 9.85 -14.65
C ARG A 26 -16.01 9.14 -13.31
N GLU A 27 -17.14 8.50 -13.02
CA GLU A 27 -17.34 7.74 -11.79
C GLU A 27 -16.17 6.76 -11.70
N TYR A 28 -15.17 7.08 -10.86
CA TYR A 28 -14.00 6.25 -10.71
C TYR A 28 -14.49 4.98 -10.04
N ARG A 29 -14.55 3.89 -10.80
CA ARG A 29 -14.85 2.57 -10.27
C ARG A 29 -13.53 1.88 -9.98
N ARG A 30 -13.43 1.36 -8.77
CA ARG A 30 -12.31 0.51 -8.39
C ARG A 30 -12.32 -0.77 -9.23
N PRO A 31 -11.16 -1.36 -9.52
CA PRO A 31 -11.10 -2.66 -10.18
C PRO A 31 -11.72 -3.74 -9.29
N THR A 32 -12.05 -4.89 -9.87
CA THR A 32 -12.47 -6.07 -9.09
C THR A 32 -11.23 -6.81 -8.59
N CYS A 33 -11.23 -7.23 -7.31
CA CYS A 33 -10.10 -7.94 -6.72
C CYS A 33 -9.93 -9.35 -7.30
N SER A 34 -8.69 -9.78 -7.50
CA SER A 34 -8.34 -11.20 -7.57
C SER A 34 -8.36 -11.86 -6.17
N GLU A 35 -8.27 -13.18 -6.10
CA GLU A 35 -8.25 -13.91 -4.82
C GLU A 35 -7.02 -13.60 -3.96
N GLU A 36 -5.89 -13.27 -4.60
CA GLU A 36 -4.62 -12.98 -3.93
C GLU A 36 -4.47 -11.50 -3.55
N GLU A 37 -5.36 -10.66 -4.05
CA GLU A 37 -5.34 -9.23 -3.91
C GLU A 37 -6.08 -8.76 -2.65
N THR A 38 -5.47 -7.82 -1.93
CA THR A 38 -6.10 -7.22 -0.76
C THR A 38 -7.18 -6.23 -1.20
N CYS A 39 -8.41 -6.36 -0.70
CA CYS A 39 -9.47 -5.41 -0.99
C CYS A 39 -9.34 -4.13 -0.15
N SER A 40 -8.75 -4.23 1.04
CA SER A 40 -8.40 -3.05 1.84
C SER A 40 -7.33 -3.35 2.88
N TYR A 41 -6.69 -2.31 3.39
CA TYR A 41 -5.85 -2.39 4.58
C TYR A 41 -5.93 -1.10 5.40
N LYS A 42 -5.50 -1.16 6.66
CA LYS A 42 -5.41 0.02 7.53
C LYS A 42 -3.95 0.35 7.82
N ALA A 43 -3.54 1.56 7.47
CA ALA A 43 -2.21 2.08 7.78
C ALA A 43 -2.33 3.53 8.26
N LEU A 44 -1.55 3.91 9.29
CA LEU A 44 -1.52 5.27 9.83
C LEU A 44 -2.91 5.82 10.22
N GLY A 45 -3.81 4.95 10.68
CA GLY A 45 -5.18 5.32 11.03
C GLY A 45 -6.14 5.50 9.84
N VAL A 46 -5.65 5.41 8.61
CA VAL A 46 -6.43 5.53 7.37
C VAL A 46 -6.75 4.15 6.80
N VAL A 47 -7.98 3.99 6.28
CA VAL A 47 -8.38 2.78 5.55
C VAL A 47 -8.20 3.02 4.06
N PHE A 48 -7.35 2.21 3.44
CA PHE A 48 -7.15 2.21 2.00
C PHE A 48 -8.02 1.10 1.40
N ALA A 49 -8.95 1.46 0.53
CA ALA A 49 -9.83 0.52 -0.15
C ALA A 49 -9.46 0.49 -1.64
N LEU A 50 -8.96 -0.66 -2.10
CA LEU A 50 -8.17 -0.76 -3.32
C LEU A 50 -8.99 -1.30 -4.50
N CYS A 51 -9.78 -2.33 -4.25
CA CYS A 51 -10.61 -3.01 -5.23
C CYS A 51 -11.97 -3.41 -4.63
N ASP A 52 -12.96 -3.63 -5.49
CA ASP A 52 -14.28 -4.14 -5.11
C ASP A 52 -14.26 -5.68 -5.11
N CYS A 53 -14.93 -6.28 -4.13
CA CYS A 53 -15.02 -7.74 -4.09
C CYS A 53 -15.91 -8.30 -5.20
N PRO A 54 -15.57 -9.48 -5.75
CA PRO A 54 -16.40 -10.13 -6.75
C PRO A 54 -17.74 -10.58 -6.13
N GLY A 55 -18.83 -10.42 -6.86
CA GLY A 55 -20.18 -10.78 -6.42
C GLY A 55 -21.16 -9.60 -6.43
N GLU A 56 -22.35 -9.81 -5.85
CA GLU A 56 -23.36 -8.76 -5.70
C GLU A 56 -22.96 -7.73 -4.62
N GLU A 57 -22.38 -8.21 -3.52
CA GLU A 57 -21.81 -7.38 -2.47
C GLU A 57 -20.37 -6.99 -2.81
N LYS A 58 -20.20 -5.79 -3.34
CA LYS A 58 -18.89 -5.23 -3.71
C LYS A 58 -18.05 -4.75 -2.53
N LEU A 59 -18.54 -4.93 -1.30
CA LEU A 59 -17.92 -4.42 -0.09
C LEU A 59 -16.79 -5.35 0.35
N CYS A 60 -15.69 -4.74 0.82
CA CYS A 60 -14.57 -5.48 1.38
C CYS A 60 -14.91 -5.93 2.82
N PRO A 61 -14.94 -7.24 3.09
CA PRO A 61 -15.20 -7.80 4.42
C PRO A 61 -14.24 -7.25 5.49
N LYS A 62 -14.69 -7.19 6.74
CA LYS A 62 -13.93 -6.67 7.89
C LYS A 62 -13.78 -7.68 9.03
N GLU A 63 -14.28 -8.88 8.81
CA GLU A 63 -14.24 -10.00 9.73
C GLU A 63 -12.80 -10.49 9.89
N PRO A 64 -12.40 -10.96 11.09
CA PRO A 64 -11.04 -11.44 11.33
C PRO A 64 -10.62 -12.61 10.44
N GLU A 65 -11.56 -13.44 10.00
CA GLU A 65 -11.32 -14.59 9.12
C GLU A 65 -10.89 -14.19 7.70
N ASN A 66 -11.25 -12.97 7.28
CA ASN A 66 -10.84 -12.36 6.02
C ASN A 66 -9.56 -11.53 6.15
N ALA A 67 -8.97 -11.47 7.35
CA ALA A 67 -7.85 -10.61 7.66
C ALA A 67 -6.55 -11.41 7.80
N VAL A 68 -5.49 -10.91 7.16
CA VAL A 68 -4.12 -11.41 7.31
C VAL A 68 -3.28 -10.30 7.91
N GLU A 69 -2.59 -10.62 9.00
CA GLU A 69 -1.59 -9.73 9.58
C GLU A 69 -0.23 -10.00 8.92
N HIS A 70 0.35 -8.97 8.32
CA HIS A 70 1.63 -9.04 7.66
C HIS A 70 2.45 -7.78 7.99
N ARG A 71 3.59 -7.96 8.66
CA ARG A 71 4.49 -6.87 9.11
C ARG A 71 3.76 -5.77 9.90
N GLY A 72 2.88 -6.17 10.81
CA GLY A 72 2.09 -5.25 11.65
C GLY A 72 1.00 -4.47 10.91
N THR A 73 0.80 -4.74 9.61
CA THR A 73 -0.32 -4.22 8.84
C THR A 73 -1.37 -5.33 8.67
N ARG A 74 -2.63 -4.99 8.93
CA ARG A 74 -3.75 -5.90 8.74
C ARG A 74 -4.39 -5.65 7.37
N TYR A 75 -4.30 -6.66 6.51
CA TYR A 75 -4.84 -6.67 5.17
C TYR A 75 -6.12 -7.52 5.12
N TYR A 76 -7.13 -7.05 4.41
CA TYR A 76 -8.43 -7.71 4.28
C TYR A 76 -8.61 -8.23 2.85
N PHE A 77 -9.19 -9.41 2.73
CA PHE A 77 -9.46 -10.12 1.49
C PHE A 77 -10.96 -10.38 1.31
N CYS A 78 -11.39 -10.59 0.07
CA CYS A 78 -12.80 -10.84 -0.23
C CYS A 78 -13.31 -12.19 0.28
N SER A 79 -12.41 -13.14 0.48
CA SER A 79 -12.73 -14.47 1.01
C SER A 79 -11.78 -14.81 2.17
N PRO A 80 -12.21 -15.64 3.12
CA PRO A 80 -11.33 -16.17 4.15
C PRO A 80 -10.14 -16.89 3.51
N ARG A 81 -8.93 -16.63 4.02
CA ARG A 81 -7.71 -17.21 3.47
C ARG A 81 -6.73 -17.57 4.58
N ILE A 82 -6.17 -18.77 4.47
CA ILE A 82 -5.01 -19.18 5.26
C ILE A 82 -3.78 -18.93 4.39
N VAL A 83 -2.97 -17.95 4.79
CA VAL A 83 -1.72 -17.65 4.08
C VAL A 83 -0.60 -18.53 4.64
N PRO A 84 0.08 -19.35 3.81
CA PRO A 84 1.13 -20.23 4.28
C PRO A 84 2.39 -19.46 4.66
N ALA A 85 3.29 -20.09 5.42
CA ALA A 85 4.62 -19.54 5.68
C ALA A 85 5.53 -19.67 4.44
N CYS A 86 6.33 -18.63 4.17
CA CYS A 86 7.31 -18.63 3.07
C CYS A 86 8.53 -19.52 3.39
N LYS A 87 9.13 -20.11 2.36
CA LYS A 87 10.50 -20.64 2.42
C LYS A 87 11.51 -19.53 2.08
N ASP A 88 12.78 -19.80 2.36
CA ASP A 88 13.86 -18.91 1.91
C ASP A 88 13.84 -18.80 0.37
N GLY A 89 13.72 -17.56 -0.09
CA GLY A 89 13.64 -17.17 -1.49
C GLY A 89 12.25 -17.10 -2.10
N ASP A 90 11.20 -17.50 -1.39
CA ASP A 90 9.84 -17.35 -1.90
C ASP A 90 9.44 -15.88 -1.95
N ILE A 91 8.69 -15.48 -2.98
CA ILE A 91 8.07 -14.15 -3.05
C ILE A 91 6.91 -14.12 -2.05
N SER A 92 7.05 -13.29 -1.02
CA SER A 92 6.04 -13.13 0.02
C SER A 92 4.95 -12.15 -0.39
N THR A 93 5.35 -11.03 -0.99
CA THR A 93 4.44 -9.92 -1.29
C THR A 93 4.78 -9.31 -2.64
N THR A 94 3.76 -9.00 -3.42
CA THR A 94 3.87 -8.27 -4.68
C THR A 94 3.03 -7.01 -4.60
N VAL A 95 3.59 -5.87 -5.02
CA VAL A 95 2.92 -4.58 -5.03
C VAL A 95 2.87 -4.05 -6.45
N THR A 96 1.66 -3.82 -6.97
CA THR A 96 1.41 -3.29 -8.31
C THR A 96 0.66 -1.97 -8.18
N GLY A 97 1.38 -0.86 -8.29
CA GLY A 97 0.82 0.46 -7.97
C GLY A 97 0.44 0.60 -6.49
N ILE A 98 -0.87 0.64 -6.19
CA ILE A 98 -1.41 0.63 -4.81
C ILE A 98 -1.93 -0.75 -4.39
N GLN A 99 -2.01 -1.68 -5.34
CA GLN A 99 -2.55 -3.01 -5.11
C GLN A 99 -1.47 -3.88 -4.46
N THR A 100 -1.81 -4.52 -3.35
CA THR A 100 -0.91 -5.46 -2.66
C THR A 100 -1.48 -6.86 -2.78
N ALA A 101 -0.64 -7.81 -3.16
CA ALA A 101 -0.91 -9.23 -3.14
C ALA A 101 0.00 -9.90 -2.12
N ILE A 102 -0.58 -10.72 -1.24
CA ILE A 102 0.17 -11.48 -0.22
C ILE A 102 0.11 -12.95 -0.61
N HIS A 103 1.27 -13.56 -0.85
CA HIS A 103 1.40 -14.94 -1.30
C HIS A 103 1.68 -15.88 -0.13
N CYS A 104 2.59 -15.46 0.75
CA CYS A 104 2.97 -16.19 1.96
C CYS A 104 3.45 -15.20 3.03
N THR A 105 3.50 -15.64 4.30
CA THR A 105 4.02 -14.85 5.42
C THR A 105 5.46 -15.25 5.74
N CYS A 106 6.35 -14.26 5.79
CA CYS A 106 7.72 -14.50 6.24
C CYS A 106 7.77 -14.89 7.72
N PRO A 107 8.54 -15.92 8.08
CA PRO A 107 8.92 -16.16 9.48
C PRO A 107 9.64 -14.96 10.10
N GLU A 108 9.64 -14.84 11.43
CA GLU A 108 10.23 -13.69 12.14
C GLU A 108 11.74 -13.56 11.94
N GLU A 109 12.40 -14.70 11.72
CA GLU A 109 13.83 -14.83 11.43
C GLU A 109 14.20 -14.54 9.96
N HIS A 110 13.21 -14.16 9.12
CA HIS A 110 13.43 -13.77 7.72
C HIS A 110 13.11 -12.28 7.48
N ASP A 111 13.82 -11.69 6.52
CA ASP A 111 13.62 -10.33 6.05
C ASP A 111 12.96 -10.31 4.67
N LEU A 112 12.16 -9.26 4.42
CA LEU A 112 11.58 -8.98 3.11
C LEU A 112 12.57 -8.15 2.32
N ILE A 113 13.19 -8.77 1.32
CA ILE A 113 14.13 -8.10 0.42
C ILE A 113 13.38 -7.75 -0.86
N GLN A 114 13.41 -6.48 -1.24
CA GLN A 114 12.88 -6.04 -2.52
C GLN A 114 13.74 -6.66 -3.63
N GLU A 115 13.10 -7.44 -4.51
CA GLU A 115 13.74 -7.98 -5.70
C GLU A 115 13.40 -7.13 -6.93
N PRO A 116 14.35 -6.94 -7.85
CA PRO A 116 14.09 -6.27 -9.11
C PRO A 116 13.06 -7.08 -9.91
N SER A 117 11.94 -6.44 -10.26
CA SER A 117 10.94 -7.03 -11.15
C SER A 117 11.26 -6.68 -12.60
N GLU A 118 11.13 -7.65 -13.51
CA GLU A 118 11.17 -7.40 -14.95
C GLU A 118 9.91 -6.64 -15.42
N GLU A 119 8.82 -6.74 -14.67
CA GLU A 119 7.55 -6.08 -14.97
C GLU A 119 7.52 -4.65 -14.43
N LYS A 120 7.31 -3.68 -15.33
CA LYS A 120 7.25 -2.26 -14.97
C LYS A 120 6.08 -1.99 -14.02
N GLY A 121 6.39 -1.36 -12.88
CA GLY A 121 5.37 -0.96 -11.91
C GLY A 121 4.97 -2.05 -10.92
N VAL A 122 5.61 -3.22 -11.00
CA VAL A 122 5.49 -4.31 -10.03
C VAL A 122 6.73 -4.30 -9.15
N THR A 123 6.53 -4.38 -7.84
CA THR A 123 7.59 -4.54 -6.86
C THR A 123 7.36 -5.85 -6.11
N SER A 124 8.34 -6.75 -6.18
CA SER A 124 8.28 -8.04 -5.49
C SER A 124 9.18 -8.01 -4.26
N TYR A 125 8.71 -8.62 -3.18
CA TYR A 125 9.46 -8.77 -1.94
C TYR A 125 9.64 -10.26 -1.65
N ALA A 126 10.89 -10.72 -1.76
CA ALA A 126 11.28 -12.08 -1.43
C ALA A 126 11.56 -12.22 0.05
N CYS A 127 11.17 -13.36 0.61
CA CYS A 127 11.53 -13.75 1.95
C CYS A 127 12.95 -14.29 1.96
N ARG A 128 13.86 -13.72 2.76
CA ARG A 128 15.25 -14.19 2.84
C ARG A 128 15.68 -14.35 4.27
N GLN A 129 16.43 -15.41 4.57
CA GLN A 129 16.92 -15.65 5.90
C GLN A 129 17.77 -14.46 6.36
N ARG A 130 17.51 -13.97 7.57
CA ARG A 130 18.24 -12.83 8.11
C ARG A 130 19.71 -13.23 8.28
N ARG A 131 20.57 -12.62 7.47
CA ARG A 131 22.02 -12.86 7.55
C ARG A 131 22.60 -12.13 8.75
N ILE A 132 23.69 -12.66 9.29
CA ILE A 132 24.47 -11.97 10.33
C ILE A 132 25.21 -10.79 9.68
N CYS A 133 25.19 -9.64 10.35
CA CYS A 133 25.88 -8.45 9.90
C CYS A 133 27.40 -8.65 9.88
N ASN A 134 28.03 -8.24 8.79
CA ASN A 134 29.45 -7.97 8.74
C ASN A 134 29.80 -6.76 9.63
N SER A 135 31.03 -6.69 10.13
CA SER A 135 31.47 -5.64 11.07
C SER A 135 31.40 -4.21 10.53
N THR A 136 31.27 -4.05 9.20
CA THR A 136 31.28 -2.74 8.53
C THR A 136 29.92 -2.33 7.95
N GLU A 137 28.94 -3.23 7.92
CA GLU A 137 27.63 -2.93 7.33
C GLU A 137 26.64 -2.39 8.36
N ALA A 138 25.66 -1.64 7.87
CA ALA A 138 24.59 -1.14 8.71
C ALA A 138 23.64 -2.27 9.08
N CYS A 139 23.30 -2.39 10.35
CA CYS A 139 22.34 -3.39 10.85
C CYS A 139 20.88 -2.98 10.65
N GLY A 140 20.63 -1.69 10.41
CA GLY A 140 19.31 -1.18 10.15
C GLY A 140 19.32 0.29 9.73
N LEU A 141 18.17 0.75 9.23
CA LEU A 141 17.91 2.14 8.90
C LEU A 141 16.68 2.60 9.67
N ARG A 142 16.72 3.81 10.23
CA ARG A 142 15.60 4.40 10.95
C ARG A 142 15.26 5.76 10.36
N SER A 143 13.98 6.01 10.15
CA SER A 143 13.45 7.30 9.71
C SER A 143 12.12 7.60 10.40
N PHE A 144 11.50 8.74 10.07
CA PHE A 144 10.15 9.06 10.55
C PHE A 144 9.09 8.04 10.09
N VAL A 145 9.34 7.33 8.98
CA VAL A 145 8.42 6.32 8.43
C VAL A 145 8.47 5.02 9.25
N GLY A 146 9.59 4.76 9.93
CA GLY A 146 9.77 3.57 10.75
C GLY A 146 11.22 3.08 10.79
N GLU A 147 11.42 1.93 11.43
CA GLU A 147 12.68 1.22 11.52
C GLU A 147 12.68 0.01 10.57
N MET A 148 13.76 -0.14 9.80
CA MET A 148 13.99 -1.28 8.91
C MET A 148 15.29 -1.97 9.33
N ARG A 149 15.22 -3.25 9.69
CA ARG A 149 16.40 -4.09 9.94
C ARG A 149 16.95 -4.64 8.62
N LEU A 150 18.27 -4.64 8.49
CA LEU A 150 18.99 -5.11 7.29
C LEU A 150 19.68 -6.46 7.50
N CYS A 151 20.10 -6.73 8.73
CA CYS A 151 20.77 -7.95 9.15
C CYS A 151 20.70 -8.11 10.67
N GLU A 152 21.03 -9.30 11.17
CA GLU A 152 21.11 -9.58 12.60
C GLU A 152 22.52 -9.31 13.12
N CYS A 153 22.63 -8.59 14.24
CA CYS A 153 23.93 -8.34 14.83
C CYS A 153 24.52 -9.63 15.41
N PRO A 154 25.84 -9.86 15.29
CA PRO A 154 26.49 -11.03 15.86
C PRO A 154 26.31 -11.08 17.38
N THR A 155 26.36 -12.29 17.95
CA THR A 155 26.12 -12.55 19.36
C THR A 155 26.92 -11.62 20.27
N GLY A 156 26.25 -10.97 21.23
CA GLY A 156 26.86 -10.01 22.16
C GLY A 156 26.90 -8.57 21.64
N THR A 157 26.39 -8.30 20.44
CA THR A 157 26.23 -6.95 19.91
C THR A 157 24.76 -6.63 19.61
N THR A 158 24.40 -5.36 19.64
CA THR A 158 23.04 -4.88 19.37
C THR A 158 23.07 -3.80 18.30
N CYS A 159 21.99 -3.66 17.54
CA CYS A 159 21.90 -2.61 16.54
C CYS A 159 21.57 -1.27 17.22
N VAL A 160 22.54 -0.36 17.21
CA VAL A 160 22.43 0.97 17.83
C VAL A 160 22.41 2.02 16.74
N TYR A 161 21.39 2.87 16.76
CA TYR A 161 21.26 4.02 15.85
C TYR A 161 21.99 5.22 16.46
N GLN A 162 22.94 5.77 15.72
CA GLN A 162 23.59 7.02 16.11
C GLN A 162 22.71 8.19 15.68
N GLU A 163 22.43 9.10 16.61
CA GLU A 163 21.76 10.36 16.29
C GLU A 163 22.72 11.24 15.47
N GLU A 164 22.50 11.33 14.16
CA GLU A 164 23.11 12.39 13.37
C GLU A 164 22.42 13.72 13.74
N THR A 165 23.21 14.74 14.05
CA THR A 165 22.76 16.09 14.45
C THR A 165 22.02 16.87 13.35
N ASP A 166 21.74 16.24 12.20
CA ASP A 166 21.10 16.88 11.05
C ASP A 166 19.58 16.71 11.07
N GLY A 167 18.91 17.50 11.92
CA GLY A 167 17.49 17.83 11.81
C GLY A 167 16.46 16.70 11.96
N PRO A 168 15.16 17.05 12.08
CA PRO A 168 14.08 16.10 12.40
C PRO A 168 13.67 15.15 11.26
N LEU A 169 14.33 15.21 10.10
CA LEU A 169 14.03 14.41 8.90
C LEU A 169 15.19 13.48 8.48
N SER A 170 16.29 13.41 9.24
CA SER A 170 17.44 12.59 8.88
C SER A 170 17.16 11.09 8.96
N ARG A 171 17.75 10.35 8.02
CA ARG A 171 17.72 8.90 7.97
C ARG A 171 18.93 8.38 8.75
N GLN A 172 18.70 7.75 9.90
CA GLN A 172 19.75 7.23 10.75
C GLN A 172 20.16 5.82 10.29
N SER A 173 21.46 5.54 10.33
CA SER A 173 22.02 4.23 10.08
C SER A 173 22.47 3.58 11.39
N GLY A 174 22.04 2.34 11.62
CA GLY A 174 22.39 1.56 12.80
C GLY A 174 23.68 0.78 12.60
N LYS A 175 24.49 0.65 13.66
CA LYS A 175 25.67 -0.23 13.70
C LYS A 175 25.57 -1.26 14.82
N CYS A 176 26.13 -2.44 14.59
CA CYS A 176 26.26 -3.45 15.64
C CYS A 176 27.34 -3.02 16.62
N LEU A 177 26.94 -2.73 17.86
CA LEU A 177 27.83 -2.33 18.95
C LEU A 177 27.61 -3.23 20.16
N THR A 178 28.69 -3.54 20.87
CA THR A 178 28.63 -4.17 22.19
C THR A 178 28.09 -3.15 23.20
N LEU A 179 27.12 -3.55 24.00
CA LEU A 179 26.61 -2.74 25.11
C LEU A 179 27.50 -2.85 26.34
#